data_AF-A0A6N7KQM9-F1
#
_entry.id   AF-A0A6N7KQM9-F1
#
_cell.length_a   1.000
_cell.length_b   1.000
_cell.length_c   1.000
_cell.angle_alpha   90.00
_cell.angle_beta   90.00
_cell.angle_gamma   90.00
#
_symmetry.space_group_name_H-M   'P 1'
#
loop_
_entity.id
_entity.type
_entity.pdbx_description
1 polymer ?
#
loop_
_entity_poly.entity_id
_entity_poly.type
_entity_poly.pdbx_seq_one_letter_code
_entity_poly.pdbx_strand_id
1 'polypeptide(L)'
;MSDASPQYGFTPARRGYAPEQVDRALAALTAQRDEAWERLSVLGAGIRQMEDRLAEVRKAAEDAPAPDYEVLSEQAAGLAAMAENEARAVREKAERFAEDLRDEVYDAGQELDHAAREYAATTRAEADQAARRTEERTRAEAETIRADADRDNRTVRDTATAYAAKVRVAAAEASEQAETELAGRRRRADEAFAEAEAKADAEEAEVSATAERRVKEAEQHRETVLGQIKQLETEAQAKADQLIEQARREAEKLNAATERERRAFTSRQETVQKHLDHIKATLASLTGAAVGLIEPGEPAEAPAEPAEAGEETPAADAAPADSGADSEADTGEIAVPRLRRAPDLRKAPDLRKAPDLRKPDVPEAREKATTALRLPTAPADEAPADAAPADASVVTGPVAPSAVPPKPAAPPEAASADAAEEQPESEETRIIPKIVIVDDGSDYATPNTVTYRRR
;
A
#
# COMPACT_ATOMS: atom_id res chain seq x y z
N MET A 1 -93.04 -24.89 -31.73
CA MET A 1 -91.84 -25.76 -31.76
C MET A 1 -92.06 -26.78 -30.65
N SER A 2 -92.46 -27.99 -31.01
CA SER A 2 -92.84 -29.04 -30.05
C SER A 2 -91.58 -29.60 -29.40
N ASP A 3 -91.45 -29.45 -28.09
CA ASP A 3 -90.42 -30.13 -27.32
C ASP A 3 -90.80 -31.61 -27.19
N ALA A 4 -89.87 -32.48 -27.54
CA ALA A 4 -90.06 -33.93 -27.54
C ALA A 4 -90.03 -34.45 -26.10
N SER A 5 -91.19 -34.87 -25.58
CA SER A 5 -91.29 -35.53 -24.28
C SER A 5 -90.85 -37.00 -24.36
N PRO A 6 -89.87 -37.46 -23.57
CA PRO A 6 -89.47 -38.87 -23.57
C PRO A 6 -90.54 -39.77 -22.94
N GLN A 7 -90.81 -40.93 -23.54
CA GLN A 7 -91.77 -41.97 -23.07
C GLN A 7 -91.27 -42.79 -21.85
N TYR A 8 -90.09 -42.48 -21.32
CA TYR A 8 -89.60 -43.01 -20.05
C TYR A 8 -89.51 -41.84 -19.08
N GLY A 9 -90.12 -41.97 -17.89
CA GLY A 9 -90.38 -40.90 -16.91
C GLY A 9 -89.16 -40.28 -16.22
N PHE A 10 -88.11 -39.96 -16.97
CA PHE A 10 -86.99 -39.14 -16.54
C PHE A 10 -87.05 -37.81 -17.29
N THR A 11 -87.52 -36.76 -16.61
CA THR A 11 -87.33 -35.38 -17.08
C THR A 11 -85.83 -35.07 -17.07
N PRO A 12 -85.28 -34.43 -18.11
CA PRO A 12 -83.88 -34.04 -18.13
C PRO A 12 -83.64 -32.90 -17.13
N ALA A 13 -83.52 -33.25 -15.85
CA ALA A 13 -83.07 -32.35 -14.81
C ALA A 13 -81.57 -32.09 -15.02
N ARG A 14 -81.23 -30.94 -15.60
CA ARG A 14 -79.87 -30.40 -15.48
C ARG A 14 -79.67 -30.06 -13.99
N ARG A 15 -78.54 -30.49 -13.42
CA ARG A 15 -78.30 -30.47 -11.96
C ARG A 15 -78.71 -29.13 -11.34
N GLY A 16 -79.72 -29.19 -10.47
CA GLY A 16 -80.13 -28.09 -9.59
C GLY A 16 -81.56 -27.57 -9.80
N TYR A 17 -82.21 -27.79 -10.94
CA TYR A 17 -83.58 -27.28 -11.18
C TYR A 17 -84.37 -28.12 -12.21
N ALA A 18 -85.70 -28.12 -12.10
CA ALA A 18 -86.60 -28.75 -13.08
C ALA A 18 -86.92 -27.76 -14.23
N PRO A 19 -86.67 -28.11 -15.50
CA PRO A 19 -86.88 -27.21 -16.64
C PRO A 19 -88.28 -26.60 -16.70
N GLU A 20 -89.31 -27.39 -16.42
CA GLU A 20 -90.71 -26.95 -16.47
C GLU A 20 -91.05 -25.98 -15.33
N GLN A 21 -90.35 -26.06 -14.20
CA GLN A 21 -90.46 -25.07 -13.12
C GLN A 21 -89.80 -23.76 -13.51
N VAL A 22 -88.65 -23.82 -14.19
CA VAL A 22 -87.95 -22.64 -14.74
C VAL A 22 -88.79 -21.99 -15.83
N ASP A 23 -89.37 -22.76 -16.76
CA ASP A 23 -90.23 -22.21 -17.81
C ASP A 23 -91.49 -21.56 -17.24
N ARG A 24 -92.10 -22.16 -16.21
CA ARG A 24 -93.24 -21.57 -15.50
C ARG A 24 -92.84 -20.29 -14.76
N ALA A 25 -91.67 -20.28 -14.11
CA ALA A 25 -91.14 -19.10 -13.42
C ALA A 25 -90.78 -17.99 -14.42
N LEU A 26 -90.17 -18.33 -15.56
CA LEU A 26 -89.87 -17.40 -16.65
C LEU A 26 -91.14 -16.85 -17.27
N ALA A 27 -92.17 -17.67 -17.52
CA ALA A 27 -93.45 -17.21 -18.02
C ALA A 27 -94.14 -16.27 -17.02
N ALA A 28 -94.11 -16.58 -15.72
CA ALA A 28 -94.65 -15.73 -14.68
C ALA A 28 -93.88 -14.40 -14.56
N LEU A 29 -92.55 -14.43 -14.58
CA LEU A 29 -91.70 -13.22 -14.57
C LEU A 29 -91.88 -12.39 -15.83
N THR A 30 -92.05 -13.02 -17.00
CA THR A 30 -92.31 -12.34 -18.27
C THR A 30 -93.68 -11.68 -18.24
N ALA A 31 -94.71 -12.35 -17.72
CA ALA A 31 -96.04 -11.76 -17.56
C ALA A 31 -96.03 -10.60 -16.55
N GLN A 32 -95.31 -10.73 -15.42
CA GLN A 32 -95.13 -9.64 -14.45
C GLN A 32 -94.36 -8.46 -15.06
N ARG A 33 -93.33 -8.74 -15.88
CA ARG A 33 -92.62 -7.72 -16.64
C ARG A 33 -93.59 -7.02 -17.58
N ASP A 34 -94.34 -7.74 -18.39
CA ASP A 34 -95.24 -7.16 -19.38
C ASP A 34 -96.34 -6.34 -18.71
N GLU A 35 -96.91 -6.80 -17.60
CA GLU A 35 -97.85 -6.03 -16.77
C GLU A 35 -97.19 -4.77 -16.17
N ALA A 36 -95.96 -4.86 -15.67
CA ALA A 36 -95.22 -3.70 -15.17
C ALA A 36 -94.90 -2.70 -16.29
N TRP A 37 -94.60 -3.17 -17.51
CA TRP A 37 -94.38 -2.35 -18.69
C TRP A 37 -95.66 -1.66 -19.15
N GLU A 38 -96.79 -2.37 -19.17
CA GLU A 38 -98.10 -1.78 -19.43
C GLU A 38 -98.42 -0.69 -18.39
N ARG A 39 -98.26 -0.98 -17.09
CA ARG A 39 -98.45 0.01 -16.02
C ARG A 39 -97.52 1.22 -16.19
N LEU A 40 -96.25 1.00 -16.49
CA LEU A 40 -95.29 2.09 -16.74
C LEU A 40 -95.68 2.92 -17.97
N SER A 41 -96.19 2.28 -19.02
CA SER A 41 -96.67 2.99 -20.21
C SER A 41 -97.91 3.83 -19.91
N VAL A 42 -98.85 3.32 -19.11
CA VAL A 42 -100.05 4.03 -18.67
C VAL A 42 -99.70 5.19 -17.75
N LEU A 43 -98.82 4.97 -16.77
CA LEU A 43 -98.30 6.02 -15.88
C LEU A 43 -97.52 7.08 -16.66
N GLY A 44 -96.65 6.66 -17.58
CA GLY A 44 -95.88 7.57 -18.43
C GLY A 44 -96.76 8.41 -19.36
N ALA A 45 -97.80 7.80 -19.95
CA ALA A 45 -98.81 8.53 -20.72
C ALA A 45 -99.61 9.49 -19.82
N GLY A 46 -99.96 9.08 -18.60
CA GLY A 46 -100.64 9.92 -17.62
C GLY A 46 -99.80 11.10 -17.14
N ILE A 47 -98.49 10.90 -16.91
CA ILE A 47 -97.54 11.97 -16.55
C ILE A 47 -97.44 12.97 -17.69
N ARG A 48 -97.22 12.51 -18.93
CA ARG A 48 -97.17 13.40 -20.10
C ARG A 48 -98.47 14.18 -20.27
N GLN A 49 -99.63 13.52 -20.12
CA GLN A 49 -100.92 14.20 -20.15
C GLN A 49 -101.04 15.26 -19.03
N MET A 50 -100.52 14.99 -17.84
CA MET A 50 -100.51 15.97 -16.75
C MET A 50 -99.51 17.12 -16.99
N GLU A 51 -98.34 16.84 -17.57
CA GLU A 51 -97.36 17.85 -18.00
C GLU A 51 -97.95 18.75 -19.08
N ASP A 52 -98.60 18.17 -20.10
CA ASP A 52 -99.30 18.90 -21.16
C ASP A 52 -100.40 19.78 -20.58
N ARG A 53 -101.27 19.22 -19.72
CA ARG A 53 -102.31 20.00 -19.02
C ARG A 53 -101.73 21.10 -18.15
N LEU A 54 -100.60 20.86 -17.48
CA LEU A 54 -99.95 21.86 -16.64
C LEU A 54 -99.31 22.97 -17.49
N ALA A 55 -98.72 22.63 -18.64
CA ALA A 55 -98.24 23.60 -19.61
C ALA A 55 -99.40 24.41 -20.20
N GLU A 56 -100.51 23.77 -20.55
CA GLU A 56 -101.76 24.42 -21.00
C GLU A 56 -102.30 25.36 -19.93
N VAL A 57 -102.37 24.94 -18.66
CA VAL A 57 -102.83 25.77 -17.54
C VAL A 57 -101.89 26.95 -17.29
N ARG A 58 -100.56 26.73 -17.33
CA ARG A 58 -99.58 27.82 -17.19
C ARG A 58 -99.70 28.82 -18.31
N LYS A 59 -99.76 28.35 -19.55
CA LYS A 59 -99.94 29.20 -20.73
C LYS A 59 -101.28 29.93 -20.67
N ALA A 60 -102.37 29.26 -20.29
CA ALA A 60 -103.66 29.90 -20.09
C ALA A 60 -103.64 30.94 -18.96
N ALA A 61 -102.81 30.76 -17.93
CA ALA A 61 -102.60 31.74 -16.86
C ALA A 61 -101.71 32.92 -17.30
N GLU A 62 -100.72 32.70 -18.17
CA GLU A 62 -99.91 33.76 -18.79
C GLU A 62 -100.70 34.57 -19.83
N ASP A 63 -101.54 33.90 -20.62
CA ASP A 63 -102.43 34.49 -21.63
C ASP A 63 -103.69 35.10 -20.98
N ALA A 64 -103.98 34.80 -19.71
CA ALA A 64 -105.10 35.40 -18.99
C ALA A 64 -104.86 36.91 -18.82
N PRO A 65 -105.84 37.76 -19.16
CA PRO A 65 -105.72 39.18 -18.88
C PRO A 65 -105.57 39.40 -17.38
N ALA A 66 -104.84 40.45 -16.99
CA ALA A 66 -104.73 40.84 -15.59
C ALA A 66 -106.14 40.95 -14.99
N PRO A 67 -106.37 40.41 -13.78
CA PRO A 67 -107.69 40.42 -13.16
C PRO A 67 -108.18 41.86 -13.01
N ASP A 68 -109.27 42.17 -13.70
CA ASP A 68 -109.92 43.48 -13.62
C ASP A 68 -110.82 43.54 -12.38
N TYR A 69 -110.26 44.08 -11.30
CA TYR A 69 -110.96 44.24 -10.02
C TYR A 69 -111.93 45.43 -10.01
N GLU A 70 -111.94 46.27 -11.04
CA GLU A 70 -112.91 47.39 -11.17
C GLU A 70 -114.35 46.85 -11.31
N VAL A 71 -114.49 45.67 -11.93
CA VAL A 71 -115.76 44.95 -12.09
C VAL A 71 -116.37 44.56 -10.74
N LEU A 72 -115.53 44.31 -9.72
CA LEU A 72 -115.99 43.92 -8.39
C LEU A 72 -116.35 45.15 -7.54
N SER A 73 -115.46 46.15 -7.48
CA SER A 73 -115.70 47.49 -6.92
C SER A 73 -114.47 48.39 -7.10
N GLU A 74 -114.67 49.70 -7.06
CA GLU A 74 -113.56 50.68 -7.01
C GLU A 74 -112.63 50.42 -5.80
N GLN A 75 -113.18 49.99 -4.66
CA GLN A 75 -112.39 49.64 -3.47
C GLN A 75 -111.49 48.41 -3.70
N ALA A 76 -111.97 47.41 -4.44
CA ALA A 76 -111.19 46.21 -4.76
C ALA A 76 -110.02 46.53 -5.71
N ALA A 77 -110.24 47.38 -6.72
CA ALA A 77 -109.18 47.88 -7.60
C ALA A 77 -108.14 48.71 -6.82
N GLY A 78 -108.58 49.57 -5.90
CA GLY A 78 -107.69 50.32 -5.02
C GLY A 78 -106.83 49.44 -4.11
N LEU A 79 -107.40 48.36 -3.56
CA LEU A 79 -106.66 47.40 -2.74
C LEU A 79 -105.64 46.59 -3.56
N ALA A 80 -106.00 46.18 -4.77
CA ALA A 80 -105.08 45.47 -5.67
C ALA A 80 -103.87 46.34 -6.05
N ALA A 81 -104.12 47.60 -6.46
CA ALA A 81 -103.04 48.55 -6.76
C ALA A 81 -102.14 48.81 -5.53
N MET A 82 -102.73 48.91 -4.33
CA MET A 82 -101.97 49.05 -3.08
C MET A 82 -101.11 47.79 -2.80
N ALA A 83 -101.66 46.59 -2.99
CA ALA A 83 -100.93 45.34 -2.81
C ALA A 83 -99.78 45.18 -3.82
N GLU A 84 -99.98 45.56 -5.08
CA GLU A 84 -98.92 45.55 -6.09
C GLU A 84 -97.80 46.55 -5.77
N ASN A 85 -98.15 47.76 -5.33
CA ASN A 85 -97.18 48.76 -4.92
C ASN A 85 -96.40 48.31 -3.68
N GLU A 86 -97.05 47.69 -2.70
CA GLU A 86 -96.37 47.11 -1.53
C GLU A 86 -95.48 45.93 -1.94
N ALA A 87 -95.94 45.04 -2.82
CA ALA A 87 -95.14 43.94 -3.34
C ALA A 87 -93.92 44.43 -4.15
N ARG A 88 -94.04 45.54 -4.88
CA ARG A 88 -92.91 46.21 -5.55
C ARG A 88 -91.95 46.81 -4.52
N ALA A 89 -92.47 47.52 -3.53
CA ALA A 89 -91.66 48.13 -2.48
C ALA A 89 -90.89 47.10 -1.64
N VAL A 90 -91.50 45.96 -1.33
CA VAL A 90 -90.83 44.84 -0.63
C VAL A 90 -89.74 44.23 -1.52
N ARG A 91 -89.99 44.05 -2.82
CA ARG A 91 -88.98 43.54 -3.77
C ARG A 91 -87.78 44.49 -3.88
N GLU A 92 -88.03 45.78 -4.10
CA GLU A 92 -86.95 46.79 -4.16
C GLU A 92 -86.14 46.85 -2.86
N LYS A 93 -86.80 46.73 -1.69
CA LYS A 93 -86.10 46.67 -0.40
C LYS A 93 -85.26 45.41 -0.26
N ALA A 94 -85.77 44.25 -0.68
CA ALA A 94 -85.04 42.99 -0.64
C ALA A 94 -83.85 42.99 -1.60
N GLU A 95 -83.99 43.58 -2.78
CA GLU A 95 -82.91 43.75 -3.76
C GLU A 95 -81.80 44.65 -3.22
N ARG A 96 -82.15 45.83 -2.68
CA ARG A 96 -81.17 46.74 -2.04
C ARG A 96 -80.46 46.06 -0.87
N PHE A 97 -81.20 45.38 0.00
CA PHE A 97 -80.59 44.62 1.11
C PHE A 97 -79.63 43.53 0.62
N ALA A 98 -79.96 42.84 -0.47
CA ALA A 98 -79.09 41.83 -1.06
C ALA A 98 -77.87 42.42 -1.78
N GLU A 99 -77.95 43.67 -2.28
CA GLU A 99 -76.81 44.44 -2.77
C GLU A 99 -75.91 44.85 -1.61
N ASP A 100 -76.46 45.49 -0.57
CA ASP A 100 -75.72 45.92 0.62
C ASP A 100 -74.98 44.74 1.28
N LEU A 101 -75.65 43.58 1.42
CA LEU A 101 -75.04 42.38 1.98
C LEU A 101 -73.94 41.81 1.08
N ARG A 102 -74.08 41.90 -0.25
CA ARG A 102 -73.02 41.45 -1.17
C ARG A 102 -71.80 42.33 -1.07
N ASP A 103 -72.00 43.64 -0.98
CA ASP A 103 -70.92 44.61 -0.84
C ASP A 103 -70.21 44.44 0.51
N GLU A 104 -70.95 44.25 1.60
CA GLU A 104 -70.38 43.96 2.94
C GLU A 104 -69.54 42.68 2.94
N VAL A 105 -70.05 41.59 2.35
CA VAL A 105 -69.31 40.32 2.25
C VAL A 105 -68.09 40.45 1.34
N TYR A 106 -68.19 41.23 0.27
CA TYR A 106 -67.07 41.50 -0.63
C TYR A 106 -65.95 42.26 0.10
N ASP A 107 -66.29 43.34 0.80
CA ASP A 107 -65.33 44.15 1.56
C ASP A 107 -64.67 43.32 2.68
N ALA A 108 -65.47 42.56 3.44
CA ALA A 108 -64.93 41.65 4.46
C ALA A 108 -64.01 40.57 3.86
N GLY A 109 -64.32 40.07 2.66
CA GLY A 109 -63.48 39.14 1.92
C GLY A 109 -62.13 39.76 1.51
N GLN A 110 -62.15 41.02 1.07
CA GLN A 110 -60.94 41.75 0.67
C GLN A 110 -60.05 42.08 1.87
N GLU A 111 -60.64 42.47 3.00
CA GLU A 111 -59.90 42.69 4.25
C GLU A 111 -59.22 41.41 4.72
N LEU A 112 -59.94 40.27 4.66
CA LEU A 112 -59.38 38.97 5.03
C LEU A 112 -58.25 38.53 4.10
N ASP A 113 -58.41 38.70 2.78
CA ASP A 113 -57.35 38.41 1.80
C ASP A 113 -56.12 39.29 2.02
N HIS A 114 -56.32 40.59 2.29
CA HIS A 114 -55.22 41.50 2.61
C HIS A 114 -54.48 41.06 3.88
N ALA A 115 -55.20 40.78 4.98
CA ALA A 115 -54.62 40.32 6.23
C ALA A 115 -53.87 38.98 6.06
N ALA A 116 -54.42 38.05 5.28
CA ALA A 116 -53.77 36.78 4.97
C ALA A 116 -52.48 36.97 4.16
N ARG A 117 -52.47 37.90 3.20
CA ARG A 117 -51.28 38.23 2.41
C ARG A 117 -50.19 38.89 3.25
N GLU A 118 -50.55 39.83 4.12
CA GLU A 118 -49.61 40.47 5.04
C GLU A 118 -48.99 39.44 5.98
N TYR A 119 -49.82 38.61 6.61
CA TYR A 119 -49.34 37.55 7.50
C TYR A 119 -48.42 36.56 6.78
N ALA A 120 -48.76 36.17 5.54
CA ALA A 120 -47.90 35.31 4.75
C ALA A 120 -46.57 35.99 4.38
N ALA A 121 -46.59 37.29 4.06
CA ALA A 121 -45.39 38.05 3.74
C ALA A 121 -44.46 38.23 4.94
N THR A 122 -45.00 38.56 6.12
CA THR A 122 -44.22 38.68 7.37
C THR A 122 -43.62 37.34 7.75
N THR A 123 -44.41 36.25 7.73
CA THR A 123 -43.93 34.90 8.05
C THR A 123 -42.79 34.47 7.12
N ARG A 124 -42.91 34.75 5.80
CA ARG A 124 -41.82 34.45 4.84
C ARG A 124 -40.58 35.30 5.11
N ALA A 125 -40.74 36.59 5.38
CA ALA A 125 -39.61 37.47 5.68
C ALA A 125 -38.88 37.06 6.96
N GLU A 126 -39.60 36.62 7.99
CA GLU A 126 -39.03 36.10 9.23
C GLU A 126 -38.29 34.77 9.00
N ALA A 127 -38.87 33.86 8.22
CA ALA A 127 -38.23 32.61 7.85
C ALA A 127 -36.94 32.83 7.05
N ASP A 128 -36.95 33.75 6.08
CA ASP A 128 -35.78 34.11 5.28
C ASP A 128 -34.68 34.73 6.15
N GLN A 129 -35.04 35.59 7.11
CA GLN A 129 -34.08 36.15 8.06
C GLN A 129 -33.49 35.08 8.97
N ALA A 130 -34.30 34.14 9.46
CA ALA A 130 -33.82 33.03 10.28
C ALA A 130 -32.87 32.10 9.49
N ALA A 131 -33.19 31.82 8.23
CA ALA A 131 -32.33 31.07 7.32
C ALA A 131 -30.98 31.78 7.12
N ARG A 132 -30.98 33.08 6.80
CA ARG A 132 -29.75 33.89 6.64
C ARG A 132 -28.88 33.89 7.90
N ARG A 133 -29.47 34.11 9.07
CA ARG A 133 -28.72 34.06 10.35
C ARG A 133 -28.08 32.69 10.57
N THR A 134 -28.76 31.62 10.18
CA THR A 134 -28.24 30.25 10.29
C THR A 134 -27.10 30.01 9.31
N GLU A 135 -27.21 30.49 8.07
CA GLU A 135 -26.14 30.43 7.07
C GLU A 135 -24.90 31.23 7.50
N GLU A 136 -25.09 32.46 7.99
CA GLU A 136 -23.99 33.30 8.49
C GLU A 136 -23.28 32.63 9.67
N ARG A 137 -24.02 32.08 10.63
CA ARG A 137 -23.46 31.35 11.77
C ARG A 137 -22.67 30.12 11.32
N THR A 138 -23.26 29.28 10.46
CA THR A 138 -22.59 28.06 9.98
C THR A 138 -21.36 28.37 9.13
N ARG A 139 -21.39 29.48 8.36
CA ARG A 139 -20.22 29.97 7.64
C ARG A 139 -19.12 30.46 8.57
N ALA A 140 -19.45 31.24 9.59
CA ALA A 140 -18.49 31.70 10.59
C ALA A 140 -17.85 30.53 11.36
N GLU A 141 -18.64 29.52 11.73
CA GLU A 141 -18.16 28.28 12.33
C GLU A 141 -17.20 27.53 11.39
N ALA A 142 -17.57 27.38 10.11
CA ALA A 142 -16.72 26.74 9.11
C ALA A 142 -15.40 27.50 8.87
N GLU A 143 -15.44 28.83 8.84
CA GLU A 143 -14.24 29.68 8.71
C GLU A 143 -13.33 29.56 9.94
N THR A 144 -13.91 29.48 11.14
CA THR A 144 -13.15 29.24 12.40
C THR A 144 -12.47 27.87 12.37
N ILE A 145 -13.19 26.81 12.02
CA ILE A 145 -12.64 25.45 11.89
C ILE A 145 -11.49 25.41 10.88
N ARG A 146 -11.63 26.09 9.73
CA ARG A 146 -10.56 26.19 8.73
C ARG A 146 -9.33 26.94 9.27
N ALA A 147 -9.53 28.06 9.94
CA ALA A 147 -8.43 28.85 10.51
C ALA A 147 -7.67 28.07 11.59
N ASP A 148 -8.38 27.29 12.41
CA ASP A 148 -7.78 26.42 13.43
C ASP A 148 -7.00 25.27 12.78
N ALA A 149 -7.60 24.58 11.81
CA ALA A 149 -6.91 23.53 11.06
C ALA A 149 -5.65 24.04 10.35
N ASP A 150 -5.68 25.24 9.76
CA ASP A 150 -4.51 25.86 9.15
C ASP A 150 -3.42 26.18 10.17
N ARG A 151 -3.79 26.64 11.37
CA ARG A 151 -2.84 26.91 12.45
C ARG A 151 -2.18 25.62 12.95
N ASP A 152 -2.96 24.55 13.11
CA ASP A 152 -2.46 23.24 13.52
C ASP A 152 -1.53 22.66 12.44
N ASN A 153 -1.93 22.72 11.17
CA ASN A 153 -1.11 22.28 10.05
C ASN A 153 0.22 23.01 9.97
N ARG A 154 0.24 24.33 10.20
CA ARG A 154 1.48 25.11 10.27
C ARG A 154 2.34 24.66 11.44
N THR A 155 1.75 24.49 12.63
CA THR A 155 2.48 24.04 13.82
C THR A 155 3.09 22.66 13.62
N VAL A 156 2.35 21.72 13.03
CA VAL A 156 2.86 20.37 12.70
C VAL A 156 3.99 20.45 11.67
N ARG A 157 3.85 21.29 10.63
CA ARG A 157 4.90 21.49 9.64
C ARG A 157 6.16 22.10 10.25
N ASP A 158 6.03 23.12 11.08
CA ASP A 158 7.15 23.81 11.70
C ASP A 158 7.87 22.90 12.70
N THR A 159 7.13 22.13 13.49
CA THR A 159 7.71 21.13 14.40
C THR A 159 8.40 19.99 13.65
N ALA A 160 7.79 19.47 12.57
CA ALA A 160 8.39 18.43 11.74
C ALA A 160 9.67 18.92 11.02
N THR A 161 9.66 20.14 10.49
CA THR A 161 10.83 20.74 9.84
C THR A 161 11.94 21.06 10.83
N ALA A 162 11.61 21.56 12.02
CA ALA A 162 12.58 21.78 13.09
C ALA A 162 13.19 20.45 13.57
N TYR A 163 12.39 19.39 13.71
CA TYR A 163 12.88 18.06 14.05
C TYR A 163 13.81 17.51 12.95
N ALA A 164 13.41 17.62 11.68
CA ALA A 164 14.25 17.20 10.55
C ALA A 164 15.58 17.97 10.50
N ALA A 165 15.57 19.27 10.79
CA ALA A 165 16.78 20.07 10.89
C ALA A 165 17.70 19.57 12.03
N LYS A 166 17.14 19.31 13.23
CA LYS A 166 17.91 18.73 14.35
C LYS A 166 18.54 17.39 14.00
N VAL A 167 17.80 16.51 13.34
CA VAL A 167 18.32 15.20 12.91
C VAL A 167 19.45 15.36 11.89
N ARG A 168 19.34 16.31 10.95
CA ARG A 168 20.41 16.58 9.98
C ARG A 168 21.69 17.10 10.66
N VAL A 169 21.55 18.00 11.62
CA VAL A 169 22.70 18.52 12.39
C VAL A 169 23.34 17.39 13.19
N ALA A 170 22.55 16.61 13.95
CA ALA A 170 23.06 15.47 14.70
C ALA A 170 23.74 14.41 13.82
N ALA A 171 23.20 14.16 12.61
CA ALA A 171 23.81 13.24 11.65
C ALA A 171 25.14 13.78 11.10
N ALA A 172 25.24 15.10 10.85
CA ALA A 172 26.47 15.74 10.42
C ALA A 172 27.54 15.68 11.53
N GLU A 173 27.18 16.02 12.76
CA GLU A 173 28.07 15.91 13.93
C GLU A 173 28.55 14.46 14.16
N ALA A 174 27.65 13.49 14.06
CA ALA A 174 28.02 12.07 14.17
C ALA A 174 28.97 11.62 13.04
N SER A 175 28.81 12.18 11.83
CA SER A 175 29.69 11.90 10.69
C SER A 175 31.08 12.49 10.92
N GLU A 176 31.17 13.74 11.39
CA GLU A 176 32.44 14.39 11.73
C GLU A 176 33.18 13.64 12.86
N GLN A 177 32.46 13.19 13.89
CA GLN A 177 33.01 12.36 14.95
C GLN A 177 33.56 11.03 14.40
N ALA A 178 32.80 10.35 13.54
CA ALA A 178 33.23 9.10 12.92
C ALA A 178 34.47 9.29 12.02
N GLU A 179 34.55 10.37 11.26
CA GLU A 179 35.72 10.72 10.45
C GLU A 179 36.95 11.00 11.33
N THR A 180 36.76 11.73 12.43
CA THR A 180 37.83 12.02 13.40
C THR A 180 38.35 10.74 14.05
N GLU A 181 37.45 9.85 14.48
CA GLU A 181 37.84 8.54 15.01
C GLU A 181 38.59 7.68 13.98
N LEU A 182 38.11 7.65 12.74
CA LEU A 182 38.76 6.90 11.66
C LEU A 182 40.15 7.46 11.36
N ALA A 183 40.29 8.78 11.28
CA ALA A 183 41.58 9.45 11.10
C ALA A 183 42.53 9.13 12.27
N GLY A 184 42.03 9.13 13.50
CA GLY A 184 42.80 8.71 14.68
C GLY A 184 43.24 7.25 14.62
N ARG A 185 42.37 6.34 14.17
CA ARG A 185 42.72 4.92 13.99
C ARG A 185 43.76 4.72 12.88
N ARG A 186 43.65 5.46 11.77
CA ARG A 186 44.62 5.44 10.67
C ARG A 186 45.99 5.90 11.14
N ARG A 187 46.07 7.06 11.81
CA ARG A 187 47.35 7.56 12.38
C ARG A 187 48.01 6.55 13.31
N ARG A 188 47.26 5.95 14.23
CA ARG A 188 47.80 4.90 15.12
C ARG A 188 48.28 3.65 14.37
N ALA A 189 47.56 3.26 13.31
CA ALA A 189 47.97 2.14 12.48
C ALA A 189 49.25 2.46 11.69
N ASP A 190 49.35 3.67 11.13
CA ASP A 190 50.54 4.15 10.42
C ASP A 190 51.75 4.25 11.36
N GLU A 191 51.56 4.78 12.58
CA GLU A 191 52.58 4.82 13.63
C GLU A 191 53.05 3.41 14.01
N ALA A 192 52.12 2.49 14.27
CA ALA A 192 52.45 1.10 14.61
C ALA A 192 53.16 0.37 13.46
N PHE A 193 52.77 0.65 12.20
CA PHE A 193 53.43 0.10 11.03
C PHE A 193 54.85 0.64 10.88
N ALA A 194 55.04 1.96 11.01
CA ALA A 194 56.37 2.59 10.97
C ALA A 194 57.28 2.08 12.10
N GLU A 195 56.75 1.86 13.31
CA GLU A 195 57.50 1.24 14.40
C GLU A 195 57.89 -0.22 14.11
N ALA A 196 57.00 -0.99 13.48
CA ALA A 196 57.29 -2.37 13.09
C ALA A 196 58.32 -2.44 11.95
N GLU A 197 58.22 -1.56 10.96
CA GLU A 197 59.17 -1.42 9.85
C GLU A 197 60.56 -1.03 10.38
N ALA A 198 60.65 -0.02 11.25
CA ALA A 198 61.92 0.37 11.87
C ALA A 198 62.57 -0.76 12.70
N LYS A 199 61.76 -1.60 13.36
CA LYS A 199 62.26 -2.80 14.06
C LYS A 199 62.77 -3.86 13.08
N ALA A 200 62.02 -4.13 12.02
CA ALA A 200 62.43 -5.07 10.98
C ALA A 200 63.74 -4.62 10.29
N ASP A 201 63.84 -3.33 9.94
CA ASP A 201 65.06 -2.75 9.37
C ASP A 201 66.25 -2.86 10.33
N ALA A 202 66.03 -2.66 11.64
CA ALA A 202 67.08 -2.84 12.65
C ALA A 202 67.53 -4.30 12.76
N GLU A 203 66.58 -5.26 12.77
CA GLU A 203 66.88 -6.69 12.76
C GLU A 203 67.63 -7.12 11.48
N GLU A 204 67.22 -6.61 10.31
CA GLU A 204 67.90 -6.86 9.03
C GLU A 204 69.32 -6.27 9.02
N ALA A 205 69.50 -5.05 9.57
CA ALA A 205 70.82 -4.43 9.73
C ALA A 205 71.73 -5.24 10.67
N GLU A 206 71.20 -5.80 11.76
CA GLU A 206 71.96 -6.67 12.66
C GLU A 206 72.35 -7.99 11.98
N VAL A 207 71.40 -8.65 11.31
CA VAL A 207 71.65 -9.90 10.59
C VAL A 207 72.67 -9.69 9.47
N SER A 208 72.50 -8.66 8.64
CA SER A 208 73.46 -8.32 7.58
C SER A 208 74.84 -7.98 8.15
N ALA A 209 74.95 -7.21 9.23
CA ALA A 209 76.23 -6.93 9.88
C ALA A 209 76.90 -8.17 10.48
N THR A 210 76.13 -9.15 10.99
CA THR A 210 76.71 -10.43 11.43
C THR A 210 77.14 -11.30 10.25
N ALA A 211 76.37 -11.32 9.16
CA ALA A 211 76.71 -12.04 7.94
C ALA A 211 77.99 -11.48 7.30
N GLU A 212 78.09 -10.16 7.14
CA GLU A 212 79.29 -9.49 6.64
C GLU A 212 80.52 -9.75 7.52
N ARG A 213 80.36 -9.75 8.85
CA ARG A 213 81.44 -10.12 9.77
C ARG A 213 81.91 -11.56 9.54
N ARG A 214 80.98 -12.52 9.43
CA ARG A 214 81.32 -13.91 9.13
C ARG A 214 81.97 -14.09 7.76
N VAL A 215 81.53 -13.34 6.75
CA VAL A 215 82.17 -13.35 5.43
C VAL A 215 83.60 -12.81 5.52
N LYS A 216 83.82 -11.67 6.20
CA LYS A 216 85.17 -11.12 6.43
C LYS A 216 86.06 -12.08 7.20
N GLU A 217 85.55 -12.72 8.25
CA GLU A 217 86.26 -13.75 9.00
C GLU A 217 86.61 -14.94 8.11
N ALA A 218 85.67 -15.43 7.30
CA ALA A 218 85.91 -16.51 6.34
C ALA A 218 86.93 -16.13 5.25
N GLU A 219 86.89 -14.90 4.74
CA GLU A 219 87.87 -14.37 3.78
C GLU A 219 89.27 -14.26 4.39
N GLN A 220 89.39 -13.76 5.62
CA GLN A 220 90.66 -13.70 6.36
C GLN A 220 91.19 -15.11 6.66
N HIS A 221 90.34 -16.04 7.08
CA HIS A 221 90.72 -17.45 7.25
C HIS A 221 91.19 -18.07 5.93
N ARG A 222 90.49 -17.79 4.83
CA ARG A 222 90.92 -18.23 3.49
C ARG A 222 92.27 -17.65 3.11
N GLU A 223 92.49 -16.36 3.34
CA GLU A 223 93.76 -15.69 3.03
C GLU A 223 94.92 -16.22 3.87
N THR A 224 94.69 -16.44 5.17
CA THR A 224 95.71 -17.04 6.05
C THR A 224 96.05 -18.48 5.65
N VAL A 225 95.04 -19.30 5.32
CA VAL A 225 95.26 -20.67 4.79
C VAL A 225 95.99 -20.64 3.45
N LEU A 226 95.61 -19.77 2.51
CA LEU A 226 96.33 -19.62 1.24
C LEU A 226 97.77 -19.13 1.45
N GLY A 227 98.00 -18.25 2.43
CA GLY A 227 99.33 -17.82 2.85
C GLY A 227 100.17 -18.98 3.40
N GLN A 228 99.59 -19.81 4.26
CA GLN A 228 100.23 -21.03 4.78
C GLN A 228 100.52 -22.05 3.68
N ILE A 229 99.58 -22.27 2.75
CA ILE A 229 99.79 -23.16 1.60
C ILE A 229 100.96 -22.66 0.75
N LYS A 230 101.01 -21.36 0.42
CA LYS A 230 102.14 -20.77 -0.31
C LYS A 230 103.45 -20.92 0.45
N GLN A 231 103.45 -20.68 1.77
CA GLN A 231 104.65 -20.89 2.59
C GLN A 231 105.11 -22.35 2.54
N LEU A 232 104.20 -23.30 2.78
CA LEU A 232 104.49 -24.73 2.68
C LEU A 232 104.98 -25.14 1.29
N GLU A 233 104.41 -24.57 0.23
CA GLU A 233 104.85 -24.79 -1.15
C GLU A 233 106.27 -24.23 -1.38
N THR A 234 106.55 -23.01 -0.92
CA THR A 234 107.91 -22.43 -1.00
C THR A 234 108.93 -23.21 -0.17
N GLU A 235 108.54 -23.71 1.01
CA GLU A 235 109.39 -24.56 1.84
C GLU A 235 109.60 -25.93 1.20
N ALA A 236 108.55 -26.52 0.61
CA ALA A 236 108.64 -27.77 -0.13
C ALA A 236 109.53 -27.63 -1.37
N GLN A 237 109.40 -26.52 -2.10
CA GLN A 237 110.25 -26.18 -3.25
C GLN A 237 111.70 -25.97 -2.81
N ALA A 238 111.94 -25.22 -1.73
CA ALA A 238 113.28 -25.04 -1.18
C ALA A 238 113.90 -26.36 -0.70
N LYS A 239 113.11 -27.26 -0.08
CA LYS A 239 113.55 -28.61 0.29
C LYS A 239 113.82 -29.47 -0.94
N ALA A 240 113.00 -29.38 -1.99
CA ALA A 240 113.21 -30.07 -3.24
C ALA A 240 114.50 -29.59 -3.94
N ASP A 241 114.72 -28.28 -4.02
CA ASP A 241 115.94 -27.69 -4.56
C ASP A 241 117.18 -28.09 -3.73
N GLN A 242 117.06 -28.10 -2.40
CA GLN A 242 118.12 -28.61 -1.51
C GLN A 242 118.43 -30.10 -1.75
N LEU A 243 117.40 -30.95 -1.92
CA LEU A 243 117.57 -32.36 -2.24
C LEU A 243 118.19 -32.56 -3.63
N ILE A 244 117.79 -31.76 -4.63
CA ILE A 244 118.38 -31.78 -5.97
C ILE A 244 119.84 -31.35 -5.92
N GLU A 245 120.18 -30.30 -5.18
CA GLU A 245 121.58 -29.85 -5.00
C GLU A 245 122.42 -30.87 -4.21
N GLN A 246 121.85 -31.52 -3.19
CA GLN A 246 122.49 -32.63 -2.50
C GLN A 246 122.72 -33.81 -3.44
N ALA A 247 121.71 -34.22 -4.21
CA ALA A 247 121.80 -35.27 -5.20
C ALA A 247 122.79 -34.92 -6.32
N ARG A 248 122.88 -33.65 -6.76
CA ARG A 248 123.89 -33.17 -7.71
C ARG A 248 125.29 -33.25 -7.14
N ARG A 249 125.50 -32.80 -5.90
CA ARG A 249 126.81 -32.91 -5.23
C ARG A 249 127.21 -34.36 -5.00
N GLU A 250 126.26 -35.24 -4.67
CA GLU A 250 126.49 -36.68 -4.58
C GLU A 250 126.79 -37.28 -5.95
N ALA A 251 126.05 -36.91 -6.99
CA ALA A 251 126.31 -37.33 -8.37
C ALA A 251 127.66 -36.82 -8.88
N GLU A 252 128.06 -35.59 -8.56
CA GLU A 252 129.38 -35.03 -8.88
C GLU A 252 130.48 -35.76 -8.12
N LYS A 253 130.28 -36.06 -6.82
CA LYS A 253 131.22 -36.88 -6.04
C LYS A 253 131.34 -38.29 -6.60
N LEU A 254 130.22 -38.91 -6.98
CA LEU A 254 130.17 -40.25 -7.52
C LEU A 254 130.80 -40.26 -8.91
N ASN A 255 130.46 -39.32 -9.79
CA ASN A 255 131.12 -39.13 -11.09
C ASN A 255 132.61 -38.86 -10.94
N ALA A 256 133.04 -38.03 -9.98
CA ALA A 256 134.46 -37.82 -9.72
C ALA A 256 135.15 -39.08 -9.16
N ALA A 257 134.46 -39.88 -8.34
CA ALA A 257 134.95 -41.17 -7.85
C ALA A 257 135.04 -42.20 -8.99
N THR A 258 134.01 -42.31 -9.84
CA THR A 258 133.95 -43.15 -11.02
C THR A 258 134.98 -42.72 -12.06
N GLU A 259 135.20 -41.42 -12.27
CA GLU A 259 136.22 -40.88 -13.17
C GLU A 259 137.63 -41.19 -12.65
N ARG A 260 137.87 -41.08 -11.33
CA ARG A 260 139.14 -41.51 -10.70
C ARG A 260 139.33 -43.01 -10.81
N GLU A 261 138.28 -43.80 -10.59
CA GLU A 261 138.32 -45.25 -10.69
C GLU A 261 138.51 -45.69 -12.14
N ARG A 262 137.87 -45.03 -13.10
CA ARG A 262 138.05 -45.23 -14.54
C ARG A 262 139.47 -44.88 -14.97
N ARG A 263 140.04 -43.76 -14.49
CA ARG A 263 141.46 -43.42 -14.72
C ARG A 263 142.41 -44.45 -14.09
N ALA A 264 142.11 -44.92 -12.89
CA ALA A 264 142.89 -45.98 -12.24
C ALA A 264 142.75 -47.32 -12.98
N PHE A 265 141.58 -47.59 -13.57
CA PHE A 265 141.30 -48.77 -14.37
C PHE A 265 141.99 -48.70 -15.74
N THR A 266 141.96 -47.55 -16.42
CA THR A 266 142.71 -47.34 -17.67
C THR A 266 144.21 -47.37 -17.42
N SER A 267 144.73 -46.81 -16.32
CA SER A 267 146.14 -46.95 -15.97
C SER A 267 146.51 -48.39 -15.63
N ARG A 268 145.64 -49.16 -14.96
CA ARG A 268 145.83 -50.61 -14.75
C ARG A 268 145.80 -51.37 -16.08
N GLN A 269 144.87 -51.05 -16.97
CA GLN A 269 144.76 -51.67 -18.30
C GLN A 269 145.97 -51.33 -19.15
N GLU A 270 146.43 -50.08 -19.18
CA GLU A 270 147.67 -49.68 -19.86
C GLU A 270 148.89 -50.37 -19.27
N THR A 271 148.93 -50.59 -17.95
CA THR A 271 150.03 -51.32 -17.29
C THR A 271 149.98 -52.81 -17.66
N VAL A 272 148.80 -53.43 -17.65
CA VAL A 272 148.60 -54.83 -18.09
C VAL A 272 148.84 -54.99 -19.59
N GLN A 273 148.45 -54.03 -20.42
CA GLN A 273 148.70 -54.01 -21.87
C GLN A 273 150.18 -53.83 -22.14
N LYS A 274 150.88 -52.93 -21.43
CA LYS A 274 152.35 -52.80 -21.49
C LYS A 274 153.05 -54.08 -21.04
N HIS A 275 152.55 -54.77 -20.01
CA HIS A 275 153.07 -56.08 -19.61
C HIS A 275 152.77 -57.16 -20.65
N LEU A 276 151.60 -57.16 -21.29
CA LEU A 276 151.25 -58.11 -22.34
C LEU A 276 151.98 -57.83 -23.66
N ASP A 277 152.23 -56.58 -24.02
CA ASP A 277 153.02 -56.20 -25.20
C ASP A 277 154.51 -56.44 -24.95
N HIS A 278 155.00 -56.21 -23.73
CA HIS A 278 156.36 -56.56 -23.35
C HIS A 278 156.58 -58.07 -23.30
N ILE A 279 155.62 -58.84 -22.76
CA ILE A 279 155.66 -60.31 -22.77
C ILE A 279 155.47 -60.84 -24.19
N LYS A 280 154.59 -60.25 -25.01
CA LYS A 280 154.44 -60.61 -26.43
C LYS A 280 155.68 -60.25 -27.24
N ALA A 281 156.34 -59.12 -27.00
CA ALA A 281 157.56 -58.73 -27.69
C ALA A 281 158.78 -59.57 -27.25
N THR A 282 158.87 -59.94 -25.96
CA THR A 282 159.98 -60.76 -25.43
C THR A 282 159.79 -62.25 -25.72
N LEU A 283 158.55 -62.76 -25.79
CA LEU A 283 158.27 -64.12 -26.28
C LEU A 283 158.30 -64.22 -27.81
N ALA A 284 157.94 -63.17 -28.56
CA ALA A 284 158.11 -63.14 -30.02
C ALA A 284 159.58 -62.97 -30.47
N SER A 285 160.48 -62.55 -29.58
CA SER A 285 161.90 -62.33 -29.85
C SER A 285 162.81 -63.53 -29.52
N LEU A 286 162.37 -64.52 -28.74
CA LEU A 286 163.21 -65.68 -28.39
C LEU A 286 162.63 -67.04 -28.77
N THR A 287 161.40 -67.08 -29.30
CA THR A 287 160.82 -68.26 -29.94
C THR A 287 159.92 -67.77 -31.07
N GLY A 288 160.29 -68.05 -32.32
CA GLY A 288 159.51 -67.66 -33.49
C GLY A 288 158.05 -68.16 -33.42
N ALA A 289 157.16 -67.35 -34.01
CA ALA A 289 155.69 -67.47 -34.09
C ALA A 289 154.95 -67.00 -32.80
N ALA A 290 154.37 -65.79 -32.81
CA ALA A 290 153.04 -65.46 -33.36
C ALA A 290 151.96 -66.38 -32.74
N VAL A 291 151.38 -66.04 -31.59
CA VAL A 291 150.35 -65.00 -31.36
C VAL A 291 149.28 -65.01 -32.44
N GLY A 292 148.15 -65.60 -32.09
CA GLY A 292 146.86 -65.33 -32.71
C GLY A 292 145.86 -66.43 -32.36
N LEU A 293 144.62 -66.14 -32.01
CA LEU A 293 143.94 -64.87 -31.86
C LEU A 293 142.66 -65.23 -31.10
N ILE A 294 142.29 -64.37 -30.15
CA ILE A 294 140.92 -64.26 -29.67
C ILE A 294 140.18 -63.51 -30.77
N GLU A 295 139.05 -64.05 -31.20
CA GLU A 295 138.03 -63.30 -31.91
C GLU A 295 136.92 -62.95 -30.90
N PRO A 296 136.77 -61.66 -30.56
CA PRO A 296 135.57 -61.10 -29.98
C PRO A 296 134.76 -60.44 -31.10
N GLY A 297 133.50 -60.83 -31.20
CA GLY A 297 132.52 -60.17 -32.04
C GLY A 297 131.25 -61.02 -32.03
N GLU A 298 130.05 -60.48 -32.04
CA GLU A 298 129.59 -59.10 -32.00
C GLU A 298 128.07 -59.20 -31.70
N PRO A 299 127.38 -58.08 -31.49
CA PRO A 299 126.15 -57.96 -30.72
C PRO A 299 124.90 -58.12 -31.59
N ALA A 300 123.77 -58.38 -30.94
CA ALA A 300 122.42 -58.11 -31.45
C ALA A 300 121.46 -58.56 -30.34
N GLU A 301 120.35 -57.93 -30.01
CA GLU A 301 119.68 -56.73 -30.50
C GLU A 301 118.58 -56.49 -29.45
N ALA A 302 118.25 -55.23 -29.22
CA ALA A 302 116.95 -54.81 -28.70
C ALA A 302 115.82 -55.43 -29.58
N PRO A 303 114.51 -55.47 -29.22
CA PRO A 303 113.84 -54.38 -28.52
C PRO A 303 112.54 -54.76 -27.75
N ALA A 304 111.85 -53.69 -27.36
CA ALA A 304 110.39 -53.57 -27.28
C ALA A 304 109.70 -53.93 -25.94
N GLU A 305 109.37 -52.86 -25.21
CA GLU A 305 108.06 -52.57 -24.59
C GLU A 305 106.86 -53.31 -25.22
N PRO A 306 105.68 -53.48 -24.54
CA PRO A 306 105.01 -52.45 -23.72
C PRO A 306 104.06 -52.95 -22.59
N ALA A 307 103.23 -52.00 -22.11
CA ALA A 307 101.92 -52.14 -21.42
C ALA A 307 101.99 -52.23 -19.88
N GLU A 308 101.56 -51.23 -19.10
CA GLU A 308 100.22 -50.59 -18.99
C GLU A 308 99.07 -51.59 -18.82
N ALA A 309 98.53 -51.68 -17.60
CA ALA A 309 97.14 -52.04 -17.31
C ALA A 309 96.80 -51.66 -15.86
N GLY A 310 95.77 -50.85 -15.69
CA GLY A 310 95.26 -50.36 -14.41
C GLY A 310 94.21 -49.24 -14.59
N GLU A 311 93.18 -49.56 -15.38
CA GLU A 311 91.94 -48.82 -15.72
C GLU A 311 91.33 -48.03 -14.53
N GLU A 312 90.99 -46.75 -14.70
CA GLU A 312 89.81 -46.14 -15.35
C GLU A 312 88.47 -46.31 -14.61
N THR A 313 87.88 -45.18 -14.20
CA THR A 313 86.56 -44.70 -14.65
C THR A 313 86.36 -43.22 -14.24
N PRO A 314 85.57 -42.42 -15.01
CA PRO A 314 85.88 -41.02 -15.27
C PRO A 314 84.84 -39.98 -14.80
N ALA A 315 85.32 -38.72 -14.79
CA ALA A 315 84.75 -37.41 -15.19
C ALA A 315 83.20 -37.21 -15.26
N ALA A 316 82.69 -36.15 -14.59
CA ALA A 316 82.22 -34.86 -15.15
C ALA A 316 80.84 -34.95 -15.85
N ASP A 317 79.87 -34.04 -15.74
CA ASP A 317 79.89 -32.58 -15.63
C ASP A 317 78.46 -32.07 -15.29
N ALA A 318 78.37 -30.78 -14.95
CA ALA A 318 77.23 -29.87 -15.12
C ALA A 318 75.98 -29.96 -14.22
N ALA A 319 75.82 -28.90 -13.42
CA ALA A 319 74.56 -28.28 -12.96
C ALA A 319 73.75 -27.71 -14.17
N PRO A 320 72.56 -27.05 -14.01
CA PRO A 320 71.86 -26.69 -12.77
C PRO A 320 70.31 -26.84 -12.77
N ALA A 321 69.74 -26.60 -11.57
CA ALA A 321 68.41 -26.05 -11.27
C ALA A 321 67.14 -26.72 -11.84
N ASP A 322 66.26 -27.21 -10.96
CA ASP A 322 65.05 -26.48 -10.52
C ASP A 322 64.08 -27.40 -9.74
N SER A 323 63.41 -26.80 -8.77
CA SER A 323 62.09 -27.13 -8.20
C SER A 323 61.92 -28.28 -7.21
N GLY A 324 61.32 -27.93 -6.07
CA GLY A 324 60.22 -28.72 -5.51
C GLY A 324 60.52 -29.51 -4.23
N ALA A 325 60.85 -28.81 -3.15
CA ALA A 325 60.75 -29.37 -1.81
C ALA A 325 59.29 -29.67 -1.45
N ASP A 326 59.09 -30.85 -0.88
CA ASP A 326 57.87 -31.27 -0.19
C ASP A 326 57.43 -30.20 0.82
N SER A 327 56.17 -29.77 0.68
CA SER A 327 55.44 -29.06 1.72
C SER A 327 54.04 -29.66 1.79
N GLU A 328 53.85 -30.54 2.77
CA GLU A 328 52.54 -30.84 3.32
C GLU A 328 52.00 -29.56 3.96
N ALA A 329 51.13 -28.86 3.23
CA ALA A 329 50.35 -27.75 3.73
C ALA A 329 48.90 -28.19 3.91
N ASP A 330 48.54 -28.26 5.19
CA ASP A 330 47.21 -28.34 5.77
C ASP A 330 46.26 -27.30 5.15
N THR A 331 45.41 -27.70 4.21
CA THR A 331 44.30 -26.88 3.71
C THR A 331 43.14 -26.92 4.69
N GLY A 332 43.18 -25.97 5.63
CA GLY A 332 42.03 -25.55 6.42
C GLY A 332 40.87 -25.10 5.53
N GLU A 333 39.73 -25.73 5.79
CA GLU A 333 38.41 -25.52 5.22
C GLU A 333 37.94 -24.05 5.40
N ILE A 334 37.87 -23.27 4.31
CA ILE A 334 37.22 -21.95 4.33
C ILE A 334 35.71 -22.17 4.32
N ALA A 335 35.08 -21.97 5.48
CA ALA A 335 33.63 -21.96 5.63
C ALA A 335 33.01 -20.76 4.89
N VAL A 336 32.33 -21.04 3.77
CA VAL A 336 31.43 -20.09 3.11
C VAL A 336 30.27 -19.75 4.06
N PRO A 337 29.97 -18.46 4.33
CA PRO A 337 28.83 -18.11 5.16
C PRO A 337 27.53 -18.49 4.43
N ARG A 338 26.77 -19.41 5.04
CA ARG A 338 25.40 -19.74 4.61
C ARG A 338 24.55 -18.47 4.64
N LEU A 339 24.19 -17.97 3.47
CA LEU A 339 23.14 -16.96 3.31
C LEU A 339 21.87 -17.49 3.99
N ARG A 340 21.38 -16.74 4.99
CA ARG A 340 20.11 -17.05 5.65
C ARG A 340 19.01 -17.05 4.58
N ARG A 341 18.31 -18.18 4.49
CA ARG A 341 17.08 -18.35 3.73
C ARG A 341 16.11 -17.22 4.09
N ALA A 342 15.69 -16.43 3.09
CA ALA A 342 14.67 -15.41 3.25
C ALA A 342 13.38 -16.04 3.81
N PRO A 343 12.67 -15.38 4.75
CA PRO A 343 11.40 -15.89 5.22
C PRO A 343 10.36 -15.83 4.11
N ASP A 344 9.59 -16.91 4.02
CA ASP A 344 8.54 -17.15 3.04
C ASP A 344 7.39 -16.14 3.21
N LEU A 345 7.26 -15.17 2.30
CA LEU A 345 6.26 -14.09 2.34
C LEU A 345 4.81 -14.56 2.07
N ARG A 346 4.54 -15.87 2.09
CA ARG A 346 3.21 -16.46 1.85
C ARG A 346 2.42 -16.78 3.13
N LYS A 347 2.95 -16.44 4.30
CA LYS A 347 2.22 -16.49 5.58
C LYS A 347 2.17 -15.09 6.21
N ALA A 348 1.44 -14.19 5.59
CA ALA A 348 0.94 -13.00 6.29
C ALA A 348 -0.30 -13.40 7.11
N PRO A 349 -0.41 -13.06 8.40
CA PRO A 349 -1.68 -13.15 9.10
C PRO A 349 -2.64 -12.09 8.53
N ASP A 350 -3.89 -12.51 8.34
CA ASP A 350 -5.02 -11.71 7.86
C ASP A 350 -5.10 -10.32 8.53
N LEU A 351 -4.87 -9.26 7.75
CA LEU A 351 -5.02 -7.86 8.20
C LEU A 351 -6.49 -7.42 8.36
N ARG A 352 -7.43 -8.37 8.48
CA ARG A 352 -8.86 -8.10 8.71
C ARG A 352 -9.29 -8.18 10.18
N LYS A 353 -8.35 -8.37 11.11
CA LYS A 353 -8.58 -8.25 12.55
C LYS A 353 -7.56 -7.30 13.18
N ALA A 354 -7.68 -6.01 12.85
CA ALA A 354 -7.15 -4.96 13.72
C ALA A 354 -8.20 -4.66 14.80
N PRO A 355 -7.84 -4.62 16.10
CA PRO A 355 -8.74 -4.08 17.11
C PRO A 355 -8.90 -2.57 16.90
N ASP A 356 -10.15 -2.13 16.97
CA ASP A 356 -10.59 -0.75 16.83
C ASP A 356 -9.88 0.16 17.85
N LEU A 357 -8.97 1.02 17.38
CA LEU A 357 -8.25 2.02 18.20
C LEU A 357 -9.06 3.33 18.36
N ARG A 358 -10.39 3.26 18.40
CA ARG A 358 -11.26 4.35 18.84
C ARG A 358 -11.89 4.06 20.20
N LYS A 359 -11.08 4.12 21.25
CA LYS A 359 -11.56 4.43 22.60
C LYS A 359 -10.57 5.36 23.27
N PRO A 360 -10.97 6.59 23.64
CA PRO A 360 -10.22 7.32 24.65
C PRO A 360 -10.48 6.66 26.00
N ASP A 361 -9.41 6.24 26.67
CA ASP A 361 -9.41 5.89 28.09
C ASP A 361 -9.80 7.13 28.90
N VAL A 362 -11.00 7.11 29.50
CA VAL A 362 -11.39 8.07 30.54
C VAL A 362 -11.14 7.39 31.89
N PRO A 363 -10.31 7.95 32.78
CA PRO A 363 -10.15 7.38 34.11
C PRO A 363 -11.40 7.64 34.95
N GLU A 364 -11.97 6.57 35.49
CA GLU A 364 -13.00 6.59 36.53
C GLU A 364 -12.51 7.37 37.74
N ALA A 365 -13.24 8.42 38.11
CA ALA A 365 -13.14 9.04 39.42
C ALA A 365 -14.53 9.46 39.93
N ARG A 366 -15.00 8.66 40.90
CA ARG A 366 -15.88 9.01 42.03
C ARG A 366 -17.31 9.46 41.74
N GLU A 367 -18.22 8.55 42.07
CA GLU A 367 -19.49 8.84 42.75
C GLU A 367 -19.35 9.97 43.78
N LYS A 368 -20.26 10.96 43.71
CA LYS A 368 -21.03 11.44 44.87
C LYS A 368 -22.10 12.45 44.45
N ALA A 369 -23.27 12.24 45.06
CA ALA A 369 -24.33 13.21 45.39
C ALA A 369 -25.17 13.78 44.24
N THR A 370 -26.32 13.12 44.08
CA THR A 370 -27.60 13.72 43.69
C THR A 370 -27.87 15.05 44.40
N THR A 371 -28.17 16.10 43.66
CA THR A 371 -28.91 17.27 44.16
C THR A 371 -29.79 17.78 43.04
N ALA A 372 -31.10 17.60 43.23
CA ALA A 372 -32.14 18.07 42.32
C ALA A 372 -32.18 19.60 42.30
N LEU A 373 -31.98 20.20 41.12
CA LEU A 373 -32.21 21.62 40.90
C LEU A 373 -33.69 21.84 40.56
N ARG A 374 -34.38 22.31 41.59
CA ARG A 374 -35.74 22.83 41.61
C ARG A 374 -35.73 24.22 40.96
N LEU A 375 -36.60 24.48 39.98
CA LEU A 375 -36.85 25.84 39.48
C LEU A 375 -37.38 26.73 40.61
N PRO A 376 -36.93 28.00 40.75
CA PRO A 376 -37.61 28.96 41.58
C PRO A 376 -38.68 29.72 40.79
N THR A 377 -39.92 29.59 41.27
CA THR A 377 -41.04 30.52 41.10
C THR A 377 -40.77 31.86 41.79
N ALA A 378 -41.37 32.92 41.25
CA ALA A 378 -41.30 34.32 41.70
C ALA A 378 -41.64 34.57 43.18
N PRO A 379 -41.37 35.79 43.67
CA PRO A 379 -42.37 36.49 44.46
C PRO A 379 -42.66 37.91 43.91
N ALA A 380 -43.95 38.25 43.95
CA ALA A 380 -44.45 39.62 43.95
C ALA A 380 -44.41 40.16 45.38
N ASP A 381 -44.04 41.43 45.56
CA ASP A 381 -44.74 42.29 46.53
C ASP A 381 -44.47 43.80 46.32
N GLU A 382 -45.56 44.53 46.50
CA GLU A 382 -45.74 45.90 47.01
C GLU A 382 -45.36 47.16 46.20
N ALA A 383 -46.40 47.99 46.04
CA ALA A 383 -46.44 49.37 45.55
C ALA A 383 -45.94 50.39 46.61
N PRO A 384 -45.88 51.69 46.28
CA PRO A 384 -47.00 52.53 46.75
C PRO A 384 -47.49 53.63 45.78
N ALA A 385 -48.67 54.14 46.16
CA ALA A 385 -49.54 55.18 45.61
C ALA A 385 -48.88 56.51 45.18
N ASP A 386 -49.47 57.22 44.20
CA ASP A 386 -50.38 58.36 44.48
C ASP A 386 -51.06 58.94 43.21
N ALA A 387 -52.17 59.67 43.44
CA ALA A 387 -52.88 60.62 42.57
C ALA A 387 -54.00 60.13 41.62
N ALA A 388 -55.24 60.27 42.10
CA ALA A 388 -56.47 60.61 41.36
C ALA A 388 -56.94 62.01 41.87
N PRO A 389 -58.00 62.71 41.37
CA PRO A 389 -59.12 62.19 40.56
C PRO A 389 -59.69 63.14 39.46
N ALA A 390 -60.61 62.63 38.64
CA ALA A 390 -61.75 63.40 38.13
C ALA A 390 -62.90 62.46 37.69
N ASP A 391 -64.11 62.87 38.05
CA ASP A 391 -65.39 62.18 38.02
C ASP A 391 -65.96 61.89 36.62
N ALA A 392 -66.71 60.78 36.49
CA ALA A 392 -68.01 60.74 35.81
C ALA A 392 -68.75 59.43 36.11
N SER A 393 -69.92 59.55 36.74
CA SER A 393 -70.85 58.49 37.12
C SER A 393 -71.90 58.20 36.04
N VAL A 394 -72.17 56.92 35.69
CA VAL A 394 -73.49 56.47 35.17
C VAL A 394 -73.81 55.01 35.57
N VAL A 395 -74.62 54.89 36.61
CA VAL A 395 -75.87 54.09 36.82
C VAL A 395 -76.21 52.87 35.92
N THR A 396 -76.19 51.69 36.57
CA THR A 396 -77.13 50.51 36.61
C THR A 396 -77.31 49.49 35.46
N GLY A 397 -77.19 48.20 35.83
CA GLY A 397 -77.97 47.06 35.32
C GLY A 397 -77.23 45.71 35.36
N PRO A 398 -77.77 44.63 36.00
CA PRO A 398 -77.07 43.34 36.11
C PRO A 398 -77.26 42.50 34.84
N VAL A 399 -76.16 42.10 34.19
CA VAL A 399 -76.15 41.17 33.04
C VAL A 399 -75.88 39.75 33.55
N ALA A 400 -76.79 38.83 33.25
CA ALA A 400 -76.68 37.40 33.52
C ALA A 400 -75.60 36.73 32.64
N PRO A 401 -74.92 35.67 33.10
CA PRO A 401 -73.87 35.02 32.33
C PRO A 401 -74.44 34.17 31.18
N SER A 402 -73.88 34.37 29.99
CA SER A 402 -74.12 33.61 28.76
C SER A 402 -73.70 32.14 28.92
N ALA A 403 -74.60 31.22 28.56
CA ALA A 403 -74.36 29.79 28.53
C ALA A 403 -73.42 29.38 27.38
N VAL A 404 -72.42 28.56 27.71
CA VAL A 404 -71.54 27.86 26.77
C VAL A 404 -72.28 26.60 26.25
N PRO A 405 -72.29 26.29 24.94
CA PRO A 405 -72.90 25.05 24.45
C PRO A 405 -72.02 23.82 24.76
N PRO A 406 -72.60 22.65 25.10
CA PRO A 406 -71.82 21.47 25.47
C PRO A 406 -71.24 20.73 24.26
N LYS A 407 -70.03 20.19 24.48
CA LYS A 407 -69.28 19.27 23.60
C LYS A 407 -70.04 17.94 23.40
N PRO A 408 -70.12 17.37 22.18
CA PRO A 408 -70.81 16.10 21.97
C PRO A 408 -70.03 14.91 22.57
N ALA A 409 -70.77 14.04 23.24
CA ALA A 409 -70.28 12.84 23.91
C ALA A 409 -69.90 11.72 22.92
N ALA A 410 -68.86 10.97 23.27
CA ALA A 410 -68.42 9.76 22.59
C ALA A 410 -69.47 8.63 22.71
N PRO A 411 -69.61 7.74 21.70
CA PRO A 411 -70.53 6.62 21.76
C PRO A 411 -70.01 5.48 22.65
N PRO A 412 -70.90 4.72 23.33
CA PRO A 412 -70.49 3.66 24.26
C PRO A 412 -70.14 2.34 23.55
N GLU A 413 -69.29 1.61 24.27
CA GLU A 413 -68.68 0.33 23.97
C GLU A 413 -69.65 -0.86 24.08
N ALA A 414 -69.24 -1.96 23.46
CA ALA A 414 -69.94 -3.20 23.20
C ALA A 414 -70.59 -3.90 24.41
N ALA A 415 -71.76 -4.49 24.16
CA ALA A 415 -72.27 -5.64 24.91
C ALA A 415 -72.75 -6.71 23.94
N SER A 416 -72.19 -7.90 24.11
CA SER A 416 -72.37 -9.16 23.39
C SER A 416 -73.77 -9.76 23.54
N ALA A 417 -74.31 -10.33 22.45
CA ALA A 417 -75.25 -11.44 22.52
C ALA A 417 -75.11 -12.33 21.26
N ASP A 418 -74.79 -13.59 21.52
CA ASP A 418 -74.81 -14.75 20.64
C ASP A 418 -76.20 -14.98 20.01
N ALA A 419 -76.25 -15.24 18.70
CA ALA A 419 -77.14 -16.24 18.07
C ALA A 419 -76.91 -16.26 16.55
N ALA A 420 -76.71 -17.48 16.05
CA ALA A 420 -76.46 -17.83 14.66
C ALA A 420 -77.60 -17.48 13.71
N GLU A 421 -77.26 -17.10 12.46
CA GLU A 421 -77.88 -17.64 11.24
C GLU A 421 -77.05 -17.26 9.99
N GLU A 422 -76.72 -18.27 9.20
CA GLU A 422 -76.01 -18.22 7.92
C GLU A 422 -76.83 -17.48 6.85
N GLN A 423 -76.22 -16.55 6.11
CA GLN A 423 -76.60 -16.22 4.72
C GLN A 423 -75.37 -15.83 3.88
N PRO A 424 -75.40 -16.09 2.55
CA PRO A 424 -74.23 -16.43 1.75
C PRO A 424 -73.55 -15.24 1.06
N GLU A 425 -72.34 -15.54 0.62
CA GLU A 425 -71.36 -14.75 -0.13
C GLU A 425 -71.97 -13.98 -1.32
N SER A 426 -71.65 -12.69 -1.41
CA SER A 426 -71.70 -11.91 -2.65
C SER A 426 -70.29 -11.50 -3.03
N GLU A 427 -69.78 -12.12 -4.09
CA GLU A 427 -68.52 -11.77 -4.73
C GLU A 427 -68.67 -10.43 -5.46
N GLU A 428 -68.26 -9.33 -4.83
CA GLU A 428 -68.03 -8.07 -5.53
C GLU A 428 -66.70 -8.15 -6.32
N THR A 429 -66.84 -8.12 -7.64
CA THR A 429 -65.75 -8.05 -8.61
C THR A 429 -65.02 -6.72 -8.48
N ARG A 430 -63.84 -6.75 -7.85
CA ARG A 430 -62.92 -5.61 -7.77
C ARG A 430 -62.33 -5.32 -9.16
N ILE A 431 -62.78 -4.23 -9.80
CA ILE A 431 -62.17 -3.69 -11.01
C ILE A 431 -60.77 -3.17 -10.66
N ILE A 432 -59.73 -3.86 -11.15
CA ILE A 432 -58.34 -3.41 -11.09
C ILE A 432 -58.07 -2.55 -12.33
N PRO A 433 -57.72 -1.26 -12.23
CA PRO A 433 -57.32 -0.49 -13.40
C PRO A 433 -55.98 -1.02 -13.94
N LYS A 434 -55.98 -1.47 -15.19
CA LYS A 434 -54.75 -1.74 -15.96
C LYS A 434 -54.08 -0.40 -16.28
N ILE A 435 -52.91 -0.15 -15.69
CA ILE A 435 -51.99 0.88 -16.17
C ILE A 435 -51.41 0.38 -17.49
N VAL A 436 -51.76 1.03 -18.59
CA VAL A 436 -51.08 0.85 -19.88
C VAL A 436 -49.90 1.81 -19.88
N ILE A 437 -48.69 1.28 -19.75
CA ILE A 437 -47.47 2.04 -19.99
C ILE A 437 -47.34 2.16 -21.51
N VAL A 438 -47.58 3.36 -22.02
CA VAL A 438 -47.23 3.73 -23.39
C VAL A 438 -45.75 4.09 -23.38
N ASP A 439 -44.95 3.21 -23.96
CA ASP A 439 -43.53 3.43 -24.20
C ASP A 439 -43.40 4.37 -25.42
N ASP A 440 -43.36 5.68 -25.16
CA ASP A 440 -43.04 6.68 -26.18
C ASP A 440 -41.53 6.59 -26.44
N GLY A 441 -41.16 5.70 -27.37
CA GLY A 441 -39.79 5.37 -27.78
C GLY A 441 -38.93 6.57 -28.15
N SER A 442 -38.49 7.29 -27.14
CA SER A 442 -37.62 8.45 -27.20
C SER A 442 -36.21 7.99 -26.85
N ASP A 443 -35.42 7.80 -27.90
CA ASP A 443 -34.01 7.49 -27.87
C ASP A 443 -33.24 8.42 -26.92
N TYR A 444 -32.85 7.92 -25.76
CA TYR A 444 -31.82 8.56 -24.95
C TYR A 444 -30.45 8.30 -25.59
N ALA A 445 -30.08 9.18 -26.52
CA ALA A 445 -28.71 9.34 -26.96
C ALA A 445 -27.83 9.69 -25.75
N THR A 446 -26.88 8.81 -25.44
CA THR A 446 -25.81 9.07 -24.48
C THR A 446 -24.73 9.94 -25.14
N PRO A 447 -24.27 11.05 -24.54
CA PRO A 447 -23.04 11.69 -24.96
C PRO A 447 -21.95 11.44 -23.93
N ASN A 448 -21.32 10.26 -24.02
CA ASN A 448 -19.97 10.05 -23.51
C ASN A 448 -19.05 9.88 -24.71
N THR A 449 -18.58 10.99 -25.31
CA THR A 449 -17.38 10.97 -26.15
C THR A 449 -16.50 12.18 -25.86
N VAL A 450 -15.38 11.86 -25.24
CA VAL A 450 -14.22 12.72 -25.01
C VAL A 450 -13.61 13.08 -26.36
N THR A 451 -13.59 14.35 -26.74
CA THR A 451 -12.82 14.83 -27.90
C THR A 451 -11.41 15.20 -27.47
N TYR A 452 -10.46 14.28 -27.69
CA TYR A 452 -9.07 14.66 -27.98
C TYR A 452 -8.95 14.88 -29.49
N ARG A 453 -8.56 16.09 -29.91
CA ARG A 453 -7.78 16.24 -31.15
C ARG A 453 -6.88 17.46 -31.10
N ARG A 454 -5.58 17.17 -31.04
CA ARG A 454 -4.45 17.99 -31.50
C ARG A 454 -4.72 18.53 -32.91
N ARG A 455 -4.46 19.82 -33.12
CA ARG A 455 -3.39 20.30 -34.01
C ARG A 455 -2.96 21.68 -33.60
#